data_AF-A0A7V1UNV6-F1
#
_entry.id   AF-A0A7V1UNV6-F1
#
_cell.length_a   1.000
_cell.length_b   1.000
_cell.length_c   1.000
_cell.angle_alpha   90.00
_cell.angle_beta   90.00
_cell.angle_gamma   90.00
#
_symmetry.space_group_name_H-M   'P 1'
#
loop_
_entity.id
_entity.type
_entity.pdbx_description
1 polymer ?
#
loop_
_entity_poly.entity_id
_entity_poly.type
_entity_poly.pdbx_seq_one_letter_code
_entity_poly.pdbx_strand_id
1 'polypeptide(L)'
;MRNGRIVLVAVLVLGLATLVWAAKSTPLQATFLPNLSSTGFGVSDDGNPTYTNNVGGVKVYFGVNNGNANIVTYSSGRTLTFRFDPASGAASAAALNGSPAVSAEVDFYGINYYGQFQSMGVGTTAQMKGSLQFKANNTTYELLYQSLAVKRTSATTWLITTDPVDPGGNPGFTANDQAELSSFRRRTRVVYGAVNMPMRFQVTLQ
;
A
#
# COMPACT_ATOMS: atom_id res chain seq x y z
N MET A 1 12.21 -49.19 28.43
CA MET A 1 12.13 -47.71 28.42
C MET A 1 13.20 -47.14 27.49
N ARG A 2 12.91 -46.76 26.23
CA ARG A 2 13.79 -45.86 25.41
C ARG A 2 13.29 -45.45 24.00
N ASN A 3 12.12 -45.89 23.52
CA ASN A 3 11.69 -45.56 22.13
C ASN A 3 10.67 -44.42 22.00
N GLY A 4 10.04 -43.97 23.08
CA GLY A 4 9.02 -42.92 23.04
C GLY A 4 9.53 -41.48 22.92
N ARG A 5 10.84 -41.25 23.13
CA ARG A 5 11.43 -39.90 23.10
C ARG A 5 11.87 -39.43 21.70
N ILE A 6 12.07 -40.35 20.75
CA ILE A 6 12.51 -40.02 19.39
C ILE A 6 11.33 -39.55 18.52
N VAL A 7 10.15 -40.15 18.70
CA VAL A 7 8.95 -39.78 17.93
C VAL A 7 8.45 -38.37 18.27
N LEU A 8 8.56 -37.94 19.54
CA LEU A 8 8.13 -36.61 19.97
C LEU A 8 9.00 -35.48 19.40
N VAL A 9 10.31 -35.72 19.23
CA VAL A 9 11.25 -34.73 18.68
C VAL A 9 11.05 -34.56 17.17
N ALA A 10 10.75 -35.64 16.44
CA ALA A 10 10.48 -35.57 15.01
C ALA A 10 9.20 -34.79 14.67
N VAL A 11 8.14 -34.94 15.48
CA VAL A 11 6.87 -34.19 15.30
C VAL A 11 7.06 -32.70 15.64
N LEU A 12 7.90 -32.36 16.63
CA LEU A 12 8.18 -30.97 16.98
C LEU A 12 8.98 -30.24 15.88
N VAL A 13 9.94 -30.92 15.25
CA VAL A 13 10.74 -30.33 14.14
C VAL A 13 9.91 -30.14 12.88
N LEU A 14 9.00 -31.07 12.56
CA LEU A 14 8.05 -30.92 11.44
C LEU A 14 7.03 -29.80 11.69
N GLY A 15 6.54 -29.63 12.92
CA GLY A 15 5.65 -28.52 13.29
C GLY A 15 6.34 -27.16 13.23
N LEU A 16 7.59 -27.07 13.71
CA LEU A 16 8.39 -25.84 13.64
C LEU A 16 8.80 -25.48 12.20
N ALA A 17 9.03 -26.45 11.33
CA ALA A 17 9.31 -26.21 9.91
C ALA A 17 8.09 -25.57 9.18
N THR A 18 6.86 -25.98 9.54
CA THR A 18 5.64 -25.35 8.98
C THR A 18 5.39 -23.93 9.48
N LEU A 19 5.89 -23.57 10.67
CA LEU A 19 5.84 -22.20 11.19
C LEU A 19 6.92 -21.29 10.60
N VAL A 20 8.08 -21.85 10.21
CA VAL A 20 9.11 -21.11 9.45
C VAL A 20 8.66 -20.87 7.99
N TRP A 21 7.80 -21.73 7.46
CA TRP A 21 7.10 -21.56 6.19
C TRP A 21 5.83 -20.70 6.26
N ALA A 22 5.51 -20.10 7.41
CA ALA A 22 4.86 -18.79 7.41
C ALA A 22 5.88 -17.72 6.96
N ALA A 23 6.55 -18.01 5.84
CA ALA A 23 7.49 -17.16 5.15
C ALA A 23 6.74 -15.89 4.84
N LYS A 24 7.14 -14.80 5.49
CA LYS A 24 6.90 -13.47 4.91
C LYS A 24 7.40 -13.56 3.47
N SER A 25 6.49 -13.31 2.54
CA SER A 25 6.54 -13.60 1.11
C SER A 25 7.87 -13.25 0.47
N THR A 26 8.13 -13.85 -0.70
CA THR A 26 9.13 -13.39 -1.70
C THR A 26 9.36 -11.88 -1.58
N PRO A 27 10.61 -11.41 -1.40
CA PRO A 27 10.89 -10.00 -1.23
C PRO A 27 10.28 -9.19 -2.37
N LEU A 28 9.56 -8.13 -2.00
CA LEU A 28 9.03 -7.19 -2.98
C LEU A 28 9.85 -5.90 -2.97
N GLN A 29 9.84 -5.25 -4.12
CA GLN A 29 10.27 -3.89 -4.33
C GLN A 29 9.04 -3.05 -4.68
N ALA A 30 8.88 -1.89 -4.05
CA ALA A 30 7.99 -0.85 -4.52
C ALA A 30 8.79 0.32 -5.12
N THR A 31 8.23 0.94 -6.16
CA THR A 31 8.76 2.19 -6.73
C THR A 31 7.58 3.11 -6.98
N PHE A 32 7.59 4.29 -6.36
CA PHE A 32 6.62 5.32 -6.68
C PHE A 32 6.95 5.90 -8.05
N LEU A 33 5.92 6.05 -8.86
CA LEU A 33 6.04 6.65 -10.18
C LEU A 33 5.77 8.16 -10.05
N PRO A 34 6.14 8.95 -11.07
CA PRO A 34 5.88 10.39 -11.06
C PRO A 34 4.43 10.70 -10.70
N ASN A 35 4.26 11.76 -9.91
CA ASN A 35 2.95 12.24 -9.51
C ASN A 35 2.08 12.48 -10.76
N LEU A 36 0.88 11.89 -10.75
CA LEU A 36 -0.10 12.00 -11.83
C LEU A 36 -0.76 13.39 -11.92
N SER A 37 -0.67 14.19 -10.86
CA SER A 37 -1.31 15.51 -10.80
C SER A 37 -0.58 16.56 -11.63
N SER A 38 -1.26 17.13 -12.62
CA SER A 38 -0.78 18.30 -13.39
C SER A 38 -0.58 19.55 -12.51
N THR A 39 -1.29 19.63 -11.39
CA THR A 39 -1.20 20.70 -10.38
C THR A 39 -0.21 20.39 -9.25
N GLY A 40 0.38 19.18 -9.24
CA GLY A 40 1.35 18.73 -8.25
C GLY A 40 0.77 18.24 -6.91
N PHE A 41 -0.54 18.10 -6.75
CA PHE A 41 -1.19 17.52 -5.56
C PHE A 41 -1.15 15.99 -5.56
N GLY A 42 -1.36 15.34 -4.43
CA GLY A 42 -1.39 13.88 -4.32
C GLY A 42 -0.25 13.29 -3.49
N VAL A 43 0.04 12.01 -3.77
CA VAL A 43 1.04 11.21 -3.05
C VAL A 43 2.23 10.93 -3.97
N SER A 44 3.43 11.27 -3.50
CA SER A 44 4.67 10.98 -4.21
C SER A 44 5.73 10.39 -3.27
N ASP A 45 6.84 9.91 -3.84
CA ASP A 45 8.01 9.55 -3.06
C ASP A 45 8.65 10.74 -2.33
N ASP A 46 9.67 10.42 -1.55
CA ASP A 46 10.57 11.34 -0.86
C ASP A 46 11.81 11.72 -1.70
N GLY A 47 11.73 11.60 -3.03
CA GLY A 47 12.81 11.91 -3.97
C GLY A 47 13.79 10.77 -4.25
N ASN A 48 13.52 9.55 -3.76
CA ASN A 48 14.39 8.40 -4.03
C ASN A 48 13.64 7.29 -4.79
N PRO A 49 14.33 6.58 -5.71
CA PRO A 49 13.67 5.78 -6.75
C PRO A 49 13.11 4.43 -6.30
N THR A 50 13.50 3.93 -5.12
CA THR A 50 13.18 2.54 -4.75
C THR A 50 12.90 2.33 -3.25
N TYR A 51 11.91 1.49 -2.98
CA TYR A 51 11.46 1.02 -1.68
C TYR A 51 11.55 -0.52 -1.64
N THR A 52 12.72 -1.11 -1.37
CA THR A 52 12.89 -2.58 -1.30
C THR A 52 12.71 -3.13 0.12
N ASN A 53 12.17 -4.34 0.22
CA ASN A 53 12.32 -5.17 1.42
C ASN A 53 13.80 -5.55 1.54
N ASN A 54 14.58 -4.84 2.37
CA ASN A 54 15.99 -5.07 2.81
C ASN A 54 16.82 -3.77 2.88
N VAL A 55 16.37 -2.67 2.27
CA VAL A 55 16.90 -1.34 2.63
C VAL A 55 16.33 -1.01 3.99
N GLY A 56 17.21 -0.79 4.98
CA GLY A 56 16.86 -0.67 6.40
C GLY A 56 15.58 0.11 6.67
N GLY A 57 14.47 -0.63 6.73
CA GLY A 57 13.18 -0.22 7.26
C GLY A 57 11.98 -0.12 6.31
N VAL A 58 12.11 -0.17 4.97
CA VAL A 58 10.89 -0.30 4.14
C VAL A 58 10.53 -1.77 3.99
N LYS A 59 9.27 -2.11 4.27
CA LYS A 59 8.76 -3.48 4.18
C LYS A 59 7.66 -3.52 3.14
N VAL A 60 7.90 -4.23 2.06
CA VAL A 60 6.92 -4.50 1.01
C VAL A 60 6.73 -5.99 0.89
N TYR A 61 5.47 -6.44 0.94
CA TYR A 61 5.14 -7.86 0.86
C TYR A 61 3.70 -8.05 0.38
N PHE A 62 3.45 -9.22 -0.20
CA PHE A 62 2.10 -9.73 -0.35
C PHE A 62 1.75 -10.48 0.92
N GLY A 63 0.54 -10.29 1.45
CA GLY A 63 0.14 -11.01 2.67
C GLY A 63 -0.10 -12.50 2.42
N VAL A 64 -0.52 -13.21 3.46
CA VAL A 64 -0.48 -14.69 3.59
C VAL A 64 -1.24 -15.45 2.48
N ASN A 65 -2.09 -14.78 1.69
CA ASN A 65 -2.82 -15.37 0.56
C ASN A 65 -2.59 -14.64 -0.78
N ASN A 66 -1.59 -13.78 -0.90
CA ASN A 66 -1.35 -12.95 -2.08
C ASN A 66 -2.53 -12.07 -2.54
N GLY A 67 -3.60 -11.93 -1.75
CA GLY A 67 -4.77 -11.09 -2.08
C GLY A 67 -4.65 -9.64 -1.61
N ASN A 68 -3.56 -9.33 -0.91
CA ASN A 68 -3.27 -8.01 -0.38
C ASN A 68 -1.82 -7.61 -0.62
N ALA A 69 -1.61 -6.33 -0.88
CA ALA A 69 -0.30 -5.70 -1.01
C ALA A 69 -0.12 -4.75 0.17
N ASN A 70 0.97 -4.91 0.91
CA ASN A 70 1.31 -4.02 2.00
C ASN A 70 2.65 -3.32 1.73
N ILE A 71 2.68 -2.00 1.93
CA ILE A 71 3.88 -1.17 1.95
C ILE A 71 3.94 -0.44 3.30
N VAL A 72 5.01 -0.67 4.06
CA VAL A 72 5.28 0.00 5.33
C VAL A 72 6.61 0.73 5.28
N THR A 73 6.64 2.01 5.67
CA THR A 73 7.88 2.79 5.78
C THR A 73 8.30 3.12 7.21
N TYR A 74 7.58 2.63 8.23
CA TYR A 74 7.94 2.86 9.64
C TYR A 74 9.36 2.40 9.98
N SER A 75 10.11 3.26 10.70
CA SER A 75 11.47 3.02 11.17
C SER A 75 12.49 2.79 10.04
N SER A 76 12.28 3.46 8.89
CA SER A 76 13.12 3.31 7.69
C SER A 76 13.94 4.52 7.28
N GLY A 77 13.62 5.69 7.86
CA GLY A 77 14.11 6.97 7.32
C GLY A 77 13.52 7.33 5.95
N ARG A 78 12.64 6.49 5.38
CA ARG A 78 11.91 6.73 4.13
C ARG A 78 10.50 7.22 4.45
N THR A 79 10.02 8.17 3.66
CA THR A 79 8.68 8.75 3.82
C THR A 79 7.94 8.79 2.49
N LEU A 80 6.63 9.02 2.54
CA LEU A 80 5.88 9.53 1.40
C LEU A 80 5.54 10.99 1.62
N THR A 81 5.48 11.71 0.51
CA THR A 81 5.17 13.12 0.46
C THR A 81 3.69 13.30 0.10
N PHE A 82 2.94 13.97 0.96
CA PHE A 82 1.52 14.29 0.76
C PHE A 82 1.36 15.77 0.48
N ARG A 83 0.75 16.12 -0.66
CA ARG A 83 0.43 17.50 -1.00
C ARG A 83 -1.04 17.65 -1.30
N PHE A 84 -1.76 18.29 -0.39
CA PHE A 84 -3.20 18.51 -0.52
C PHE A 84 -3.50 19.76 -1.35
N ASP A 85 -4.62 19.73 -2.08
CA ASP A 85 -5.16 20.90 -2.75
C ASP A 85 -5.61 21.95 -1.71
N PRO A 86 -5.09 23.19 -1.71
CA PRO A 86 -5.50 24.22 -0.77
C PRO A 86 -6.98 24.61 -0.88
N ALA A 87 -7.63 24.34 -2.02
CA ALA A 87 -9.07 24.55 -2.20
C ALA A 87 -9.93 23.42 -1.59
N SER A 88 -9.32 22.30 -1.16
CA SER A 88 -10.06 21.19 -0.55
C SER A 88 -10.60 21.58 0.83
N GLY A 89 -11.94 21.62 0.94
CA GLY A 89 -12.63 21.87 2.21
C GLY A 89 -12.35 20.78 3.26
N ALA A 90 -12.26 19.51 2.84
CA ALA A 90 -11.95 18.39 3.73
C ALA A 90 -10.51 18.48 4.30
N ALA A 91 -9.53 18.80 3.45
CA ALA A 91 -8.15 18.98 3.91
C ALA A 91 -7.98 20.25 4.77
N SER A 92 -8.76 21.31 4.49
CA SER A 92 -8.84 22.50 5.35
C SER A 92 -9.36 22.15 6.74
N ALA A 93 -10.48 21.41 6.81
CA ALA A 93 -11.09 20.97 8.06
C ALA A 93 -10.18 20.03 8.87
N ALA A 94 -9.32 19.27 8.20
CA ALA A 94 -8.29 18.44 8.83
C ALA A 94 -7.03 19.21 9.25
N ALA A 95 -6.97 20.54 9.01
CA ALA A 95 -5.79 21.37 9.22
C ALA A 95 -4.54 20.84 8.47
N LEU A 96 -4.76 20.31 7.27
CA LEU A 96 -3.71 19.84 6.35
C LEU A 96 -3.45 20.84 5.22
N ASN A 97 -4.31 21.86 5.04
CA ASN A 97 -4.08 22.95 4.09
C ASN A 97 -3.03 23.93 4.64
N GLY A 98 -2.08 24.32 3.78
CA GLY A 98 -1.05 25.32 4.11
C GLY A 98 0.27 24.76 4.63
N SER A 99 0.39 23.44 4.81
CA SER A 99 1.70 22.81 5.06
C SER A 99 2.47 22.65 3.74
N PRO A 100 3.80 22.91 3.72
CA PRO A 100 4.65 22.30 2.69
C PRO A 100 4.44 20.79 2.74
N ALA A 101 4.66 20.14 1.61
CA ALA A 101 4.41 18.73 1.41
C ALA A 101 4.76 17.90 2.67
N VAL A 102 3.78 17.20 3.22
CA VAL A 102 3.95 16.49 4.49
C VAL A 102 4.71 15.21 4.19
N SER A 103 5.90 15.05 4.75
CA SER A 103 6.64 13.79 4.72
C SER A 103 6.26 12.96 5.93
N ALA A 104 5.70 11.78 5.72
CA ALA A 104 5.29 10.90 6.80
C ALA A 104 5.65 9.44 6.54
N GLU A 105 5.86 8.70 7.64
CA GLU A 105 5.89 7.25 7.60
C GLU A 105 4.48 6.73 7.31
N VAL A 106 4.40 5.69 6.48
CA VAL A 106 3.12 5.18 5.97
C VAL A 106 2.95 3.69 6.20
N ASP A 107 1.68 3.29 6.30
CA ASP A 107 1.21 1.92 6.13
C ASP A 107 0.14 1.94 5.04
N PHE A 108 0.39 1.23 3.95
CA PHE A 108 -0.55 1.06 2.85
C PHE A 108 -1.05 -0.37 2.84
N TYR A 109 -2.37 -0.53 2.81
CA TYR A 109 -3.02 -1.83 2.71
C TYR A 109 -3.99 -1.86 1.53
N GLY A 110 -3.63 -2.60 0.48
CA GLY A 110 -4.45 -2.80 -0.71
C GLY A 110 -5.07 -4.20 -0.74
N ILE A 111 -6.40 -4.32 -0.88
CA ILE A 111 -7.11 -5.60 -1.08
C ILE A 111 -7.60 -5.71 -2.52
N ASN A 112 -7.15 -6.73 -3.24
CA ASN A 112 -7.64 -7.04 -4.58
C ASN A 112 -8.99 -7.79 -4.49
N TYR A 113 -10.02 -7.26 -5.14
CA TYR A 113 -11.35 -7.86 -5.15
C TYR A 113 -11.42 -9.18 -5.93
N TYR A 114 -10.51 -9.42 -6.87
CA TYR A 114 -10.57 -10.52 -7.83
C TYR A 114 -9.60 -11.67 -7.51
N GLY A 115 -9.07 -11.71 -6.28
CA GLY A 115 -8.22 -12.81 -5.80
C GLY A 115 -6.75 -12.45 -5.71
N GLN A 116 -5.88 -13.44 -5.92
CA GLN A 116 -4.45 -13.29 -5.67
C GLN A 116 -3.75 -12.45 -6.77
N PHE A 117 -2.86 -11.53 -6.38
CA PHE A 117 -2.05 -10.76 -7.33
C PHE A 117 -1.24 -11.67 -8.26
N GLN A 118 -0.64 -12.74 -7.71
CA GLN A 118 0.18 -13.69 -8.47
C GLN A 118 -0.60 -14.54 -9.47
N SER A 119 -1.92 -14.70 -9.31
CA SER A 119 -2.77 -15.44 -10.27
C SER A 119 -3.31 -14.56 -11.41
N MET A 120 -3.17 -13.24 -11.34
CA MET A 120 -3.59 -12.33 -12.42
C MET A 120 -2.81 -12.63 -13.71
N GLY A 121 -3.46 -12.72 -14.87
CA GLY A 121 -2.72 -12.81 -16.15
C GLY A 121 -1.92 -11.53 -16.41
N VAL A 122 -0.78 -11.62 -17.11
CA VAL A 122 -0.09 -10.41 -17.58
C VAL A 122 -1.02 -9.62 -18.51
N GLY A 123 -1.09 -8.30 -18.31
CA GLY A 123 -2.01 -7.41 -19.02
C GLY A 123 -3.40 -7.32 -18.39
N THR A 124 -3.75 -8.20 -17.45
CA THR A 124 -5.05 -8.14 -16.76
C THR A 124 -5.07 -7.07 -15.69
N THR A 125 -6.28 -6.61 -15.41
CA THR A 125 -6.58 -5.55 -14.46
C THR A 125 -7.59 -6.03 -13.43
N ALA A 126 -7.55 -5.44 -12.24
CA ALA A 126 -8.49 -5.70 -11.18
C ALA A 126 -8.72 -4.44 -10.35
N GLN A 127 -9.89 -4.34 -9.73
CA GLN A 127 -10.18 -3.29 -8.77
C GLN A 127 -9.56 -3.66 -7.42
N MET A 128 -9.03 -2.65 -6.75
CA MET A 128 -8.45 -2.76 -5.42
C MET A 128 -9.02 -1.68 -4.50
N LYS A 129 -9.27 -2.02 -3.24
CA LYS A 129 -9.51 -1.02 -2.19
C LYS A 129 -8.20 -0.76 -1.46
N GLY A 130 -7.87 0.50 -1.20
CA GLY A 130 -6.64 0.90 -0.52
C GLY A 130 -6.91 1.74 0.72
N SER A 131 -6.23 1.45 1.82
CA SER A 131 -6.09 2.37 2.95
C SER A 131 -4.64 2.80 3.05
N LEU A 132 -4.40 4.12 3.11
CA LEU A 132 -3.09 4.70 3.33
C LEU A 132 -3.12 5.50 4.63
N GLN A 133 -2.41 5.01 5.63
CA GLN A 133 -2.30 5.66 6.94
C GLN A 133 -0.98 6.40 7.06
N PHE A 134 -1.02 7.61 7.63
CA PHE A 134 0.15 8.45 7.83
C PHE A 134 0.01 9.31 9.09
N LYS A 135 1.13 9.76 9.66
CA LYS A 135 1.13 10.63 10.84
C LYS A 135 1.54 12.05 10.48
N ALA A 136 0.70 13.02 10.83
CA ALA A 136 0.97 14.46 10.66
C ALA A 136 0.46 15.23 11.88
N ASN A 137 1.18 16.27 12.33
CA ASN A 137 0.76 17.11 13.47
C ASN A 137 0.36 16.29 14.72
N ASN A 138 1.11 15.23 15.01
CA ASN A 138 0.85 14.24 16.07
C ASN A 138 -0.52 13.54 16.01
N THR A 139 -1.14 13.52 14.83
CA THR A 139 -2.43 12.87 14.55
C THR A 139 -2.22 11.82 13.46
N THR A 140 -2.83 10.65 13.62
CA THR A 140 -2.87 9.64 12.56
C THR A 140 -4.03 9.94 11.64
N TYR A 141 -3.74 10.07 10.36
CA TYR A 141 -4.71 10.25 9.29
C TYR A 141 -4.76 9.01 8.42
N GLU A 142 -5.88 8.85 7.72
CA GLU A 142 -6.10 7.80 6.75
C GLU A 142 -6.73 8.38 5.49
N LEU A 143 -6.20 7.98 4.34
CA LEU A 143 -6.80 8.12 3.03
C LEU A 143 -7.36 6.78 2.60
N LEU A 144 -8.68 6.69 2.53
CA LEU A 144 -9.39 5.48 2.10
C LEU A 144 -9.83 5.61 0.64
N TYR A 145 -9.16 4.87 -0.24
CA TYR A 145 -9.48 4.76 -1.66
C TYR A 145 -10.45 3.60 -1.89
N GLN A 146 -11.63 3.89 -2.43
CA GLN A 146 -12.64 2.85 -2.71
C GLN A 146 -12.38 2.12 -4.04
N SER A 147 -11.73 2.77 -5.01
CA SER A 147 -11.52 2.25 -6.35
C SER A 147 -10.14 2.60 -6.88
N LEU A 148 -9.16 1.76 -6.56
CA LEU A 148 -7.85 1.76 -7.20
C LEU A 148 -7.84 0.72 -8.31
N ALA A 149 -7.04 0.97 -9.33
CA ALA A 149 -6.68 -0.06 -10.28
C ALA A 149 -5.40 -0.78 -9.83
N VAL A 150 -5.38 -2.08 -10.01
CA VAL A 150 -4.15 -2.85 -10.17
C VAL A 150 -4.08 -3.43 -11.58
N LYS A 151 -2.91 -3.36 -12.20
CA LYS A 151 -2.59 -4.01 -13.48
C LYS A 151 -1.33 -4.83 -13.34
N ARG A 152 -1.37 -6.11 -13.73
CA ARG A 152 -0.14 -6.91 -13.83
C ARG A 152 0.57 -6.55 -15.12
N THR A 153 1.64 -5.77 -15.06
CA THR A 153 2.35 -5.26 -16.23
C THR A 153 3.39 -6.24 -16.77
N SER A 154 3.91 -7.12 -15.91
CA SER A 154 4.85 -8.19 -16.29
C SER A 154 4.63 -9.44 -15.42
N ALA A 155 5.38 -10.52 -15.69
CA ALA A 155 5.34 -11.72 -14.86
C ALA A 155 5.69 -11.43 -13.39
N THR A 156 6.42 -10.37 -13.09
CA THR A 156 6.88 -10.05 -11.72
C THR A 156 6.45 -8.65 -11.26
N THR A 157 5.73 -7.87 -12.06
CA THR A 157 5.42 -6.47 -11.75
C THR A 157 3.92 -6.16 -11.81
N TRP A 158 3.45 -5.42 -10.82
CA TRP A 158 2.11 -4.86 -10.71
C TRP A 158 2.17 -3.35 -10.61
N LEU A 159 1.31 -2.66 -11.35
CA LEU A 159 1.06 -1.23 -11.23
C LEU A 159 -0.19 -1.03 -10.37
N ILE A 160 -0.10 -0.24 -9.31
CA ILE A 160 -1.23 0.24 -8.52
C ILE A 160 -1.39 1.74 -8.76
N THR A 161 -2.60 2.18 -9.08
CA THR A 161 -2.83 3.53 -9.59
C THR A 161 -4.25 4.03 -9.36
N THR A 162 -4.38 5.35 -9.24
CA THR A 162 -5.66 6.07 -9.28
C THR A 162 -6.03 6.54 -10.68
N ASP A 163 -5.10 6.47 -11.66
CA ASP A 163 -5.33 6.95 -13.02
C ASP A 163 -6.29 6.02 -13.77
N PRO A 164 -7.45 6.51 -14.26
CA PRO A 164 -8.38 5.69 -15.04
C PRO A 164 -7.82 5.24 -16.39
N VAL A 165 -6.76 5.87 -16.90
CA VAL A 165 -6.14 5.52 -18.20
C VAL A 165 -5.23 4.30 -18.07
N ASP A 166 -4.57 4.11 -16.92
CA ASP A 166 -3.57 3.07 -16.71
C ASP A 166 -4.05 1.62 -16.88
N PRO A 167 -5.26 1.24 -16.41
CA PRO A 167 -5.84 -0.07 -16.69
C PRO A 167 -5.85 -0.37 -18.19
N GLY A 168 -6.23 0.62 -19.00
CA GLY A 168 -6.57 0.44 -20.41
C GLY A 168 -7.84 -0.39 -20.62
N GLY A 169 -8.42 -0.28 -21.81
CA GLY A 169 -9.63 -1.01 -22.17
C GLY A 169 -10.87 -0.60 -21.35
N ASN A 170 -11.83 -1.52 -21.21
CA ASN A 170 -13.02 -1.34 -20.38
C ASN A 170 -13.06 -2.45 -19.30
N PRO A 171 -12.42 -2.25 -18.15
CA PRO A 171 -12.25 -3.30 -17.15
C PRO A 171 -13.50 -3.50 -16.26
N GLY A 172 -14.60 -2.79 -16.54
CA GLY A 172 -15.84 -2.87 -15.75
C GLY A 172 -15.81 -2.07 -14.44
N PHE A 173 -14.77 -1.26 -14.22
CA PHE A 173 -14.66 -0.32 -13.10
C PHE A 173 -13.86 0.92 -13.53
N THR A 174 -13.95 2.00 -12.75
CA THR A 174 -13.19 3.23 -12.98
C THR A 174 -12.29 3.48 -11.76
N ALA A 175 -10.98 3.50 -11.97
CA ALA A 175 -10.06 3.97 -10.93
C ALA A 175 -10.29 5.46 -10.69
N ASN A 176 -10.19 5.90 -9.45
CA ASN A 176 -10.28 7.32 -9.12
C ASN A 176 -9.27 7.71 -8.05
N ASP A 177 -8.97 9.01 -8.02
CA ASP A 177 -8.08 9.66 -7.06
C ASP A 177 -8.83 10.18 -5.83
N GLN A 178 -10.14 9.92 -5.71
CA GLN A 178 -10.92 10.34 -4.56
C GLN A 178 -10.69 9.41 -3.38
N ALA A 179 -10.04 9.94 -2.34
CA ALA A 179 -9.88 9.27 -1.06
C ALA A 179 -10.76 9.93 0.01
N GLU A 180 -11.42 9.12 0.85
CA GLU A 180 -12.02 9.63 2.09
C GLU A 180 -10.90 9.91 3.10
N LEU A 181 -10.78 11.18 3.50
CA LEU A 181 -9.86 11.63 4.53
C LEU A 181 -10.51 11.49 5.91
N SER A 182 -9.83 10.78 6.80
CA SER A 182 -10.22 10.67 8.19
C SER A 182 -9.02 10.76 9.13
N SER A 183 -9.27 11.07 10.40
CA SER A 183 -8.27 10.98 11.46
C SER A 183 -8.69 10.00 12.55
N PHE A 184 -7.69 9.43 13.20
CA PHE A 184 -7.84 8.55 14.35
C PHE A 184 -7.21 9.22 15.57
N ARG A 185 -8.03 9.41 16.61
CA ARG A 185 -7.56 9.82 17.92
C ARG A 185 -8.10 8.86 18.97
N ARG A 186 -7.21 8.03 19.53
CA ARG A 186 -7.54 6.96 20.50
C ARG A 186 -8.52 5.94 19.93
N ARG A 187 -9.82 6.16 20.08
CA ARG A 187 -10.91 5.26 19.66
C ARG A 187 -11.97 5.95 18.80
N THR A 188 -11.76 7.23 18.47
CA THR A 188 -12.70 8.02 17.69
C THR A 188 -12.12 8.24 16.30
N ARG A 189 -12.91 7.90 15.28
CA ARG A 189 -12.65 8.25 13.89
C ARG A 189 -13.42 9.52 13.55
N VAL A 190 -12.74 10.53 13.01
CA VAL A 190 -13.37 11.74 12.47
C VAL A 190 -13.20 11.72 10.96
N VAL A 191 -14.31 11.77 10.23
CA VAL A 191 -14.30 11.80 8.76
C VAL A 191 -14.44 13.26 8.32
N TYR A 192 -13.52 13.73 7.48
CA TYR A 192 -13.51 15.11 6.98
C TYR A 192 -14.14 15.25 5.60
N GLY A 193 -14.23 14.16 4.84
CA GLY A 193 -14.80 14.11 3.49
C GLY A 193 -13.80 13.60 2.45
N ALA A 194 -14.14 13.77 1.18
CA ALA A 194 -13.30 13.33 0.07
C ALA A 194 -12.20 14.36 -0.24
N VAL A 195 -11.04 13.87 -0.65
CA VAL A 195 -9.90 14.64 -1.17
C VAL A 195 -9.39 13.99 -2.46
N ASN A 196 -8.97 14.79 -3.43
CA ASN A 196 -8.30 14.29 -4.63
C ASN A 196 -6.83 14.05 -4.28
N MET A 197 -6.43 12.79 -4.21
CA MET A 197 -5.09 12.35 -3.83
C MET A 197 -4.59 11.34 -4.87
N PRO A 198 -4.20 11.80 -6.05
CA PRO A 198 -3.69 10.89 -7.07
C PRO A 198 -2.42 10.19 -6.58
N MET A 199 -2.30 8.90 -6.88
CA MET A 199 -1.14 8.11 -6.53
C MET A 199 -0.87 7.02 -7.58
N ARG A 200 0.41 6.69 -7.74
CA ARG A 200 0.87 5.69 -8.69
C ARG A 200 2.16 5.05 -8.22
N PHE A 201 2.17 3.73 -8.09
CA PHE A 201 3.38 3.00 -7.72
C PHE A 201 3.39 1.60 -8.32
N GLN A 202 4.59 1.08 -8.52
CA GLN A 202 4.82 -0.28 -8.97
C GLN A 202 5.27 -1.15 -7.81
N VAL A 203 4.87 -2.42 -7.84
CA VAL A 203 5.32 -3.48 -6.94
C VAL A 203 5.91 -4.60 -7.79
N THR A 204 7.14 -5.00 -7.49
CA THR A 204 7.90 -6.01 -8.25
C THR A 204 8.40 -7.12 -7.33
N LEU A 205 8.21 -8.38 -7.71
CA LEU A 205 8.87 -9.54 -7.08
C LEU A 205 10.36 -9.54 -7.44
N GLN A 206 11.22 -9.71 -6.44
CA GLN A 206 12.67 -9.91 -6.62
C GLN A 206 13.03 -11.37 -6.90
#